data_AF-A0A1B6M2X7-F1
#
_entry.id   AF-A0A1B6M2X7-F1
#
_cell.length_a   1.000
_cell.length_b   1.000
_cell.length_c   1.000
_cell.angle_alpha   90.00
_cell.angle_beta   90.00
_cell.angle_gamma   90.00
#
_symmetry.space_group_name_H-M   'P 1'
#
loop_
_entity.id
_entity.type
_entity.pdbx_description
1 polymer ?
#
loop_
_entity_poly.entity_id
_entity_poly.type
_entity_poly.pdbx_seq_one_letter_code
_entity_poly.pdbx_strand_id
1 'polypeptide(L)'
;LMEKPHEHQRPDRDCYVEFRTPEIEQLPSNEILRDPPYWTDWPYDYQSITHYTESEGVYARDRRPIYRTDGTISEYDKQKIEFLYCNKPSFCNQPSNKKKCDEIKEEKRRNPDCPK
;
A
#
# COMPACT_ATOMS: atom_id res chain seq x y z
N LEU A 1 11.49 -2.51 -19.52
CA LEU A 1 10.18 -1.86 -19.27
C LEU A 1 10.17 -1.47 -17.81
N MET A 2 10.03 -0.19 -17.51
CA MET A 2 10.07 0.31 -16.13
C MET A 2 8.90 -0.32 -15.37
N GLU A 3 9.19 -1.19 -14.40
CA GLU A 3 8.17 -1.87 -13.58
C GLU A 3 7.31 -0.84 -12.87
N LYS A 4 5.99 -1.03 -12.92
CA LYS A 4 5.07 -0.19 -12.14
C LYS A 4 5.12 -0.67 -10.68
N PRO A 5 5.32 0.22 -9.71
CA PRO A 5 5.40 -0.17 -8.31
C PRO A 5 4.10 -0.83 -7.82
N HIS A 6 4.20 -1.96 -7.13
CA HIS A 6 3.06 -2.69 -6.55
C HIS A 6 2.72 -2.21 -5.12
N GLU A 7 1.48 -2.37 -4.68
CA GLU A 7 1.05 -1.91 -3.35
C GLU A 7 1.80 -2.64 -2.22
N HIS A 8 2.15 -3.92 -2.41
CA HIS A 8 2.98 -4.69 -1.47
C HIS A 8 4.47 -4.34 -1.54
N GLN A 9 4.90 -3.41 -2.38
CA GLN A 9 6.29 -2.93 -2.43
C GLN A 9 6.47 -1.57 -1.74
N ARG A 10 5.42 -1.04 -1.10
CA ARG A 10 5.46 0.24 -0.40
C ARG A 10 6.47 0.22 0.76
N PRO A 11 7.10 1.37 1.09
CA PRO A 11 7.96 1.53 2.26
C PRO A 11 7.30 1.19 3.59
N ASP A 12 5.98 1.32 3.68
CA ASP A 12 5.20 1.03 4.88
C ASP A 12 4.53 -0.35 4.85
N ARG A 13 4.82 -1.21 3.86
CA ARG A 13 4.11 -2.48 3.69
C ARG A 13 4.18 -3.38 4.92
N ASP A 14 5.30 -3.37 5.65
CA ASP A 14 5.53 -4.32 6.75
C ASP A 14 4.64 -3.98 7.96
N CYS A 15 4.01 -2.79 7.96
CA CYS A 15 2.91 -2.46 8.85
C CYS A 15 1.65 -3.30 8.61
N TYR A 16 1.48 -3.85 7.40
CA TYR A 16 0.21 -4.33 6.87
C TYR A 16 0.28 -5.78 6.40
N VAL A 17 1.38 -6.16 5.76
CA VAL A 17 1.61 -7.49 5.19
C VAL A 17 2.84 -8.15 5.77
N GLU A 18 2.91 -9.46 5.62
CA GLU A 18 4.03 -10.30 6.01
C GLU A 18 4.33 -11.35 4.95
N PHE A 19 5.57 -11.84 4.99
CA PHE A 19 6.03 -12.99 4.22
C PHE A 19 6.34 -14.12 5.20
N ARG A 20 5.88 -15.34 4.90
CA ARG A 20 6.03 -16.48 5.83
C ARG A 20 7.42 -17.11 5.80
N THR A 21 8.25 -16.74 4.84
CA THR A 21 9.59 -17.30 4.63
C THR A 21 10.53 -16.22 4.10
N PRO A 22 11.77 -16.11 4.59
CA PRO A 22 12.76 -15.14 4.09
C PRO A 22 13.03 -15.27 2.59
N GLU A 23 12.95 -16.48 2.04
CA GLU A 23 13.20 -16.75 0.62
C GLU A 23 12.19 -16.03 -0.27
N ILE A 24 10.92 -15.95 0.15
CA ILE A 24 9.86 -15.22 -0.56
C ILE A 24 10.07 -13.71 -0.38
N GLU A 25 10.35 -13.27 0.85
CA GLU A 25 10.57 -11.85 1.16
C GLU A 25 11.70 -11.23 0.33
N GLN A 26 12.76 -12.00 0.10
CA GLN A 26 13.97 -11.55 -0.61
C GLN A 26 13.85 -11.64 -2.14
N LEU A 27 12.71 -12.08 -2.68
CA LEU A 27 12.49 -12.06 -4.13
C LEU A 27 12.50 -10.61 -4.64
N PRO A 28 13.08 -10.34 -5.83
CA PRO A 28 13.08 -8.99 -6.41
C PRO A 28 11.66 -8.39 -6.56
N SER A 29 10.66 -9.21 -6.85
CA SER A 29 9.24 -8.79 -6.93
C SER A 29 8.65 -8.33 -5.59
N ASN A 30 9.34 -8.61 -4.49
CA ASN A 30 8.98 -8.27 -3.12
C ASN A 30 9.98 -7.27 -2.52
N GLU A 31 10.81 -6.60 -3.32
CA GLU A 31 11.67 -5.54 -2.81
C GLU A 31 10.83 -4.33 -2.34
N ILE A 32 11.28 -3.67 -1.28
CA ILE A 32 10.72 -2.37 -0.89
C ILE A 32 11.25 -1.33 -1.88
N LEU A 33 10.34 -0.67 -2.59
CA LEU A 33 10.69 0.39 -3.53
C LEU A 33 10.75 1.74 -2.82
N ARG A 34 11.64 2.62 -3.30
CA ARG A 34 11.69 4.01 -2.83
C ARG A 34 10.38 4.71 -3.11
N ASP A 35 9.89 5.42 -2.10
CA ASP A 35 8.60 6.09 -2.04
C ASP A 35 8.34 7.02 -3.25
N PRO A 36 7.57 6.58 -4.26
CA PRO A 36 7.10 7.48 -5.28
C PRO A 36 6.04 8.41 -4.63
N PRO A 37 5.87 9.63 -5.16
CA PRO A 37 5.10 10.69 -4.49
C PRO A 37 3.61 10.39 -4.23
N TYR A 38 3.08 9.27 -4.73
CA TYR A 38 1.68 8.87 -4.58
C TYR A 38 1.44 7.79 -3.50
N TRP A 39 2.48 7.30 -2.80
CA TRP A 39 2.34 6.32 -1.73
C TRP A 39 2.27 6.94 -0.32
N THR A 40 3.14 7.90 0.00
CA THR A 40 3.25 8.50 1.36
C THR A 40 1.93 9.01 1.94
N ASP A 41 1.09 9.59 1.09
CA ASP A 41 -0.08 10.35 1.51
C ASP A 41 -1.40 9.54 1.45
N TRP A 42 -1.34 8.25 1.10
CA TRP A 42 -2.51 7.37 1.02
C TRP A 42 -2.49 6.26 2.07
N PRO A 43 -3.66 5.86 2.58
CA PRO A 43 -3.81 4.61 3.33
C PRO A 43 -3.31 3.41 2.50
N TYR A 44 -2.87 2.36 3.18
CA TYR A 44 -2.55 1.09 2.52
C TYR A 44 -3.81 0.45 1.97
N ASP A 45 -3.78 0.06 0.70
CA ASP A 45 -4.92 -0.53 0.01
C ASP A 45 -4.73 -2.03 -0.24
N TYR A 46 -5.14 -2.84 0.72
CA TYR A 46 -5.13 -4.31 0.59
C TYR A 46 -5.87 -4.81 -0.64
N GLN A 47 -6.83 -4.02 -1.14
CA GLN A 47 -7.62 -4.40 -2.29
C GLN A 47 -7.04 -3.82 -3.58
N SER A 48 -5.97 -3.01 -3.59
CA SER A 48 -5.44 -2.37 -4.82
C SER A 48 -5.29 -3.35 -5.99
N ILE A 49 -5.56 -2.88 -7.22
CA ILE A 49 -5.31 -3.68 -8.43
C ILE A 49 -3.82 -3.98 -8.62
N THR A 50 -2.94 -3.22 -7.95
CA THR A 50 -1.50 -3.42 -7.98
C THR A 50 -0.99 -4.25 -6.80
N HIS A 51 -1.87 -4.82 -5.97
CA HIS A 51 -1.47 -5.64 -4.84
C HIS A 51 -1.36 -7.13 -5.23
N TYR A 52 -0.24 -7.77 -4.91
CA TYR A 52 -0.08 -9.22 -5.08
C TYR A 52 -0.97 -10.02 -4.12
N THR A 53 -1.18 -11.28 -4.43
CA THR A 53 -2.09 -12.17 -3.74
C THR A 53 -1.40 -13.08 -2.73
N GLU A 54 -2.17 -13.80 -1.92
CA GLU A 54 -1.63 -14.86 -1.05
C GLU A 54 -0.95 -15.98 -1.84
N SER A 55 -1.38 -16.23 -3.08
CA SER A 55 -0.75 -17.23 -3.96
C SER A 55 0.68 -16.85 -4.36
N GLU A 56 1.04 -15.57 -4.21
CA GLU A 56 2.38 -15.03 -4.45
C GLU A 56 3.18 -14.87 -3.16
N GLY A 57 2.63 -15.34 -2.03
CA GLY A 57 3.32 -15.40 -0.74
C GLY A 57 3.23 -14.12 0.11
N VAL A 58 2.37 -13.17 -0.27
CA VAL A 58 2.06 -11.96 0.51
C VAL A 58 0.83 -12.23 1.38
N TYR A 59 0.88 -11.96 2.67
CA TYR A 59 -0.25 -12.19 3.57
C TYR A 59 -0.58 -10.94 4.39
N ALA A 60 -1.85 -10.58 4.56
CA ALA A 60 -2.20 -9.54 5.52
C ALA A 60 -1.93 -10.00 6.96
N ARG A 61 -1.27 -9.14 7.75
CA ARG A 61 -0.97 -9.43 9.17
C ARG A 61 -2.23 -9.63 10.01
N ASP A 62 -3.29 -8.90 9.69
CA ASP A 62 -4.57 -9.02 10.39
C ASP A 62 -5.52 -10.05 9.77
N ARG A 63 -5.02 -10.86 8.83
CA ARG A 63 -5.74 -11.97 8.17
C ARG A 63 -6.98 -11.53 7.39
N ARG A 64 -7.07 -10.24 7.01
CA ARG A 64 -8.11 -9.80 6.07
C ARG A 64 -7.80 -10.29 4.65
N PRO A 65 -8.82 -10.43 3.79
CA PRO A 65 -8.59 -10.66 2.37
C PRO A 65 -7.76 -9.52 1.76
N ILE A 66 -6.65 -9.87 1.12
CA ILE A 66 -5.92 -8.98 0.23
C ILE A 66 -6.38 -9.23 -1.21
N TYR A 67 -5.87 -8.45 -2.16
CA TYR A 67 -6.13 -8.52 -3.60
C TYR A 67 -7.59 -8.35 -4.05
N ARG A 68 -7.78 -7.81 -5.25
CA ARG A 68 -9.11 -7.68 -5.88
C ARG A 68 -9.36 -8.81 -6.87
N THR A 69 -10.57 -9.34 -6.91
CA THR A 69 -10.98 -10.43 -7.82
C THR A 69 -12.01 -10.03 -8.88
N ASP A 70 -12.61 -8.84 -8.75
CA ASP A 70 -13.73 -8.41 -9.59
C ASP A 70 -13.31 -7.69 -10.88
N GLY A 71 -12.00 -7.58 -11.14
CA GLY A 71 -11.45 -6.89 -12.30
C GLY A 71 -11.63 -5.37 -12.29
N THR A 72 -12.02 -4.78 -11.16
CA THR A 72 -12.20 -3.33 -11.01
C THR A 72 -10.95 -2.64 -10.43
N ILE A 73 -10.94 -1.31 -10.45
CA ILE A 73 -9.94 -0.47 -9.76
C ILE A 73 -10.53 0.10 -8.45
N SER A 74 -9.78 0.17 -7.35
CA SER A 74 -10.31 0.70 -6.08
C SER A 74 -10.54 2.17 -6.21
N GLU A 75 -11.28 2.68 -5.25
CA GLU A 75 -11.36 4.10 -5.00
C GLU A 75 -9.97 4.74 -4.77
N TYR A 76 -9.05 4.09 -4.04
CA TYR A 76 -7.70 4.65 -3.89
C TYR A 76 -6.86 4.55 -5.17
N ASP A 77 -7.00 3.50 -5.97
CA ASP A 77 -6.35 3.41 -7.28
C ASP A 77 -6.82 4.55 -8.20
N LYS A 78 -8.14 4.83 -8.24
CA LYS A 78 -8.72 5.96 -8.99
C LYS A 78 -8.17 7.30 -8.50
N GLN A 79 -8.18 7.53 -7.19
CA GLN A 79 -7.71 8.79 -6.61
C GLN A 79 -6.21 9.02 -6.85
N LYS A 80 -5.38 7.97 -6.79
CA LYS A 80 -3.95 8.05 -7.13
C LYS A 80 -3.77 8.45 -8.61
N ILE A 81 -4.58 7.91 -9.52
CA ILE A 81 -4.57 8.31 -10.95
C ILE A 81 -4.98 9.78 -11.10
N GLU A 82 -6.06 10.21 -10.45
CA GLU A 82 -6.51 11.61 -10.52
C GLU A 82 -5.50 12.60 -9.91
N PHE A 83 -4.80 12.20 -8.84
CA PHE A 83 -3.70 12.98 -8.28
C PHE A 83 -2.56 13.13 -9.29
N LEU A 84 -2.12 12.02 -9.90
CA LEU A 84 -1.00 12.01 -10.83
C LEU A 84 -1.28 12.76 -12.14
N TYR A 85 -2.50 12.68 -12.65
CA TYR A 85 -2.82 13.12 -14.02
C TYR A 85 -3.88 14.22 -14.13
N CYS A 86 -4.60 14.53 -13.04
CA CYS A 86 -5.70 15.50 -13.05
C CYS A 86 -5.52 16.63 -12.02
N ASN A 87 -4.33 16.75 -11.42
CA ASN A 87 -4.00 17.80 -10.44
C ASN A 87 -4.97 17.85 -9.24
N LYS A 88 -5.54 16.71 -8.87
CA LYS A 88 -6.32 16.57 -7.62
C LYS A 88 -5.38 16.59 -6.42
N PRO A 89 -5.83 17.05 -5.24
CA PRO A 89 -5.03 16.95 -4.01
C PRO A 89 -4.84 15.49 -3.58
N SER A 90 -3.71 15.19 -2.94
CA SER A 90 -3.48 13.87 -2.34
C SER A 90 -4.48 13.57 -1.21
N PHE A 91 -4.62 12.29 -0.85
CA PHE A 91 -5.61 11.88 0.16
C PHE A 91 -5.44 12.65 1.47
N CYS A 92 -4.23 12.74 2.02
CA CYS A 92 -3.98 13.51 3.26
C CYS A 92 -3.96 15.04 3.10
N ASN A 93 -3.89 15.56 1.87
CA ASN A 93 -4.04 17.00 1.60
C ASN A 93 -5.51 17.44 1.46
N GLN A 94 -6.46 16.50 1.49
CA GLN A 94 -7.88 16.83 1.54
C GLN A 94 -8.31 17.11 3.00
N PRO A 95 -8.90 18.28 3.31
CA PRO A 95 -9.28 18.64 4.68
C PRO A 95 -10.20 17.62 5.38
N SER A 96 -11.08 16.97 4.62
CA SER A 96 -11.98 15.92 5.12
C SER A 96 -11.26 14.69 5.66
N ASN A 97 -10.04 14.42 5.19
CA ASN A 97 -9.29 13.20 5.51
C ASN A 97 -8.25 13.40 6.62
N LYS A 98 -8.06 14.65 7.10
CA LYS A 98 -7.02 14.99 8.09
C LYS A 98 -7.06 14.09 9.32
N LYS A 99 -8.25 13.89 9.91
CA LYS A 99 -8.43 13.01 11.07
C LYS A 99 -7.95 11.58 10.78
N LYS A 100 -8.32 11.03 9.63
CA LYS A 100 -7.93 9.65 9.25
C LYS A 100 -6.42 9.54 9.03
N CYS A 101 -5.80 10.57 8.47
CA CYS A 101 -4.35 10.61 8.29
C CYS A 101 -3.59 10.69 9.62
N ASP A 102 -4.11 11.45 10.58
CA ASP A 102 -3.54 11.52 11.94
C ASP A 102 -3.66 10.16 12.65
N GLU A 103 -4.81 9.48 12.52
CA GLU A 103 -5.02 8.11 13.03
C GLU A 103 -4.03 7.11 12.43
N ILE A 104 -3.84 7.12 11.10
CA ILE A 104 -2.91 6.21 10.41
C ILE A 104 -1.47 6.46 10.87
N LYS A 105 -1.05 7.73 11.01
CA LYS A 105 0.29 8.06 11.51
C LYS A 105 0.50 7.50 12.91
N GLU A 106 -0.49 7.62 13.78
CA GLU A 106 -0.42 7.12 15.15
C GLU A 106 -0.51 5.57 15.23
N GLU A 107 -1.27 4.93 14.33
CA GLU A 107 -1.27 3.48 14.17
C GLU A 107 0.12 2.97 13.75
N LYS A 108 0.73 3.59 12.73
CA LYS A 108 2.08 3.24 12.27
C LYS A 108 3.13 3.44 13.37
N ARG A 109 3.06 4.55 14.11
CA ARG A 109 3.98 4.85 15.22
C ARG A 109 3.94 3.79 16.33
N ARG A 110 2.77 3.18 16.57
CA ARG A 110 2.56 2.19 17.63
C ARG A 110 2.80 0.75 17.18
N ASN A 111 2.79 0.49 15.86
CA ASN A 111 2.99 -0.84 15.32
C ASN A 111 4.48 -1.20 15.31
N PRO A 112 4.92 -2.22 16.06
CA PRO A 112 6.33 -2.61 16.12
C PRO A 112 6.86 -3.20 14.80
N ASP A 113 5.98 -3.68 13.93
CA ASP A 113 6.32 -4.25 12.62
C ASP A 113 6.47 -3.17 11.55
N CYS A 114 6.02 -1.94 11.82
CA CYS A 114 6.25 -0.83 10.93
C CYS A 114 7.73 -0.43 10.92
N PRO A 115 8.30 -0.14 9.73
CA PRO A 115 9.61 0.50 9.64
C PRO A 115 9.62 1.82 10.42
N LYS A 116 10.70 2.07 11.16
CA LYS A 116 10.88 3.28 12.00
C LYS A 116 11.55 4.41 11.25
#